data_AF-A0A2N3AMV5-F1
#
_entry.id   AF-A0A2N3AMV5-F1
#
_cell.length_a   1.000
_cell.length_b   1.000
_cell.length_c   1.000
_cell.angle_alpha   90.00
_cell.angle_beta   90.00
_cell.angle_gamma   90.00
#
_symmetry.space_group_name_H-M   'P 1'
#
loop_
_entity.id
_entity.type
_entity.pdbx_description
1 polymer ?
#
loop_
_entity_poly.entity_id
_entity_poly.type
_entity_poly.pdbx_seq_one_letter_code
_entity_poly.pdbx_strand_id
1 'polypeptide(L)'
;MKQKYLLLIIILFVFLFLFSIPSLALIPGDFGSANNGPPDGCVDFEDLMIFAMAYGSTPSDPNWNTLCDLYPDDKIDFEDLMIFAMHYGQKEGATWTVMVYLDGDNNLYDLAWLDLGEMESVGSTGEVNIVVQLDSYSNPGTYRYYVTGVEQGSTFPYYSADIVQTLSEQNMADPNVLANFINWATTNYPAEHYLLVLWNHGGGWRDGNNLTKGVIWDDTSGDFMTMIELVQGLEGASEQIDIIGFDACLMQMAEVAYEIGNSLTNPPNYSIASQELEWGYGWPYDDILSHLTTSPAMDEATLCETVVNDYINDCGTPATLSVLHLSSEVAVNSINTINNFANALMNSAYSSEIATARSSAQSYIYYPEYKDLYDFAQIIYNNVPDCQTQAQAVMDLINTLVIAEAHVGSEVVNSHGLSIFLPDSPSGYDGNYDSLQFAIDTQWDEFLLTGEGIVSDVEAITITYQSSMSKLQDKITQLEEEGKLPPSYKFNELTEAEKGVTDYAIEVWWHAYYEA
;
A
#
# COMPACT_ATOMS: atom_id res chain seq x y z
N MET A 1 -53.25 22.85 9.30
CA MET A 1 -53.02 21.70 10.20
C MET A 1 -51.68 20.99 9.97
N LYS A 2 -51.16 20.87 8.73
CA LYS A 2 -49.83 20.30 8.41
C LYS A 2 -48.59 21.09 8.91
N GLN A 3 -48.66 21.76 10.07
CA GLN A 3 -47.57 22.62 10.56
C GLN A 3 -47.34 22.58 12.09
N LYS A 4 -48.23 21.95 12.88
CA LYS A 4 -48.01 21.74 14.33
C LYS A 4 -47.28 20.43 14.67
N TYR A 5 -47.28 19.45 13.76
CA TYR A 5 -46.51 18.20 13.92
C TYR A 5 -45.01 18.37 13.65
N LEU A 6 -44.61 19.51 13.06
CA LEU A 6 -43.22 19.87 12.82
C LEU A 6 -42.42 20.19 14.10
N LEU A 7 -43.08 20.36 15.25
CA LEU A 7 -42.43 20.71 16.52
C LEU A 7 -42.21 19.51 17.46
N LEU A 8 -42.94 18.41 17.28
CA LEU A 8 -42.85 17.25 18.18
C LEU A 8 -41.64 16.36 17.85
N ILE A 9 -41.18 16.37 16.60
CA ILE A 9 -39.94 15.71 16.16
C ILE A 9 -38.70 16.30 16.84
N ILE A 10 -38.73 17.57 17.25
CA ILE A 10 -37.51 18.34 17.57
C ILE A 10 -37.12 18.27 19.06
N ILE A 11 -38.05 18.00 19.98
CA ILE A 11 -37.75 17.97 21.43
C ILE A 11 -37.21 16.61 21.90
N LEU A 12 -37.64 15.50 21.29
CA LEU A 12 -37.02 14.19 21.54
C LEU A 12 -35.60 14.09 20.95
N PHE A 13 -35.28 14.92 19.96
CA PHE A 13 -34.01 14.94 19.23
C PHE A 13 -32.85 15.67 19.95
N VAL A 14 -33.02 16.13 21.20
CA VAL A 14 -32.09 17.06 21.88
C VAL A 14 -31.63 16.59 23.28
N PHE A 15 -32.11 15.42 23.75
CA PHE A 15 -31.65 14.74 24.98
C PHE A 15 -31.71 13.22 24.71
N LEU A 16 -30.66 12.40 24.54
CA LEU A 16 -29.24 12.49 24.92
C LEU A 16 -28.96 12.87 26.39
N PHE A 17 -27.93 12.22 26.95
CA PHE A 17 -27.26 12.50 28.23
C PHE A 17 -28.09 12.34 29.51
N LEU A 18 -28.01 11.15 30.13
CA LEU A 18 -27.48 11.00 31.51
C LEU A 18 -27.27 9.54 31.99
N PHE A 19 -26.70 8.66 31.17
CA PHE A 19 -26.03 7.45 31.68
C PHE A 19 -24.70 7.24 30.98
N SER A 20 -23.63 7.65 31.65
CA SER A 20 -22.26 7.27 31.32
C SER A 20 -21.97 5.89 31.92
N ILE A 21 -21.91 4.88 31.06
CA ILE A 21 -21.27 3.58 31.33
C ILE A 21 -20.28 3.37 30.18
N PRO A 22 -19.00 3.08 30.43
CA PRO A 22 -18.05 2.75 29.39
C PRO A 22 -18.13 1.25 29.06
N SER A 23 -18.71 0.91 27.90
CA SER A 23 -18.66 -0.41 27.27
C SER A 23 -19.14 -0.32 25.81
N LEU A 24 -18.73 -1.30 25.00
CA LEU A 24 -18.92 -1.46 23.55
C LEU A 24 -20.34 -1.15 23.04
N ALA A 25 -20.45 -0.77 21.76
CA ALA A 25 -21.64 -0.19 21.15
C ALA A 25 -22.56 -1.26 20.53
N LEU A 26 -22.93 -2.24 21.35
CA LEU A 26 -23.80 -3.38 21.03
C LEU A 26 -24.91 -3.07 20.01
N ILE A 27 -25.02 -3.89 18.97
CA ILE A 27 -26.13 -3.81 18.02
C ILE A 27 -27.45 -4.20 18.71
N PRO A 28 -28.56 -3.46 18.51
CA PRO A 28 -29.87 -3.87 18.99
C PRO A 28 -30.35 -5.18 18.36
N GLY A 29 -30.14 -6.30 19.04
CA GLY A 29 -30.45 -7.63 18.55
C GLY A 29 -29.33 -8.64 18.78
N ASP A 30 -28.11 -8.17 19.04
CA ASP A 30 -27.00 -9.00 19.50
C ASP A 30 -27.23 -9.32 20.99
N PHE A 31 -27.50 -10.59 21.26
CA PHE A 31 -27.76 -11.15 22.59
C PHE A 31 -26.66 -12.14 23.01
N GLY A 32 -25.71 -12.42 22.12
CA GLY A 32 -24.61 -13.37 22.29
C GLY A 32 -24.95 -14.81 21.93
N SER A 33 -23.99 -15.70 22.14
CA SER A 33 -24.14 -17.10 21.74
C SER A 33 -25.10 -17.91 22.63
N ALA A 34 -25.67 -18.97 22.05
CA ALA A 34 -26.67 -19.87 22.62
C ALA A 34 -26.25 -20.61 23.91
N ASN A 35 -25.00 -20.44 24.36
CA ASN A 35 -24.45 -20.96 25.62
C ASN A 35 -24.41 -19.92 26.76
N ASN A 36 -25.04 -18.75 26.59
CA ASN A 36 -24.84 -17.54 27.42
C ASN A 36 -23.41 -16.98 27.28
N GLY A 37 -22.87 -16.96 26.06
CA GLY A 37 -21.68 -16.14 25.79
C GLY A 37 -22.02 -14.65 25.89
N PRO A 38 -21.00 -13.78 25.89
CA PRO A 38 -21.25 -12.36 25.64
C PRO A 38 -21.81 -12.18 24.21
N PRO A 39 -22.43 -11.01 23.95
CA PRO A 39 -22.61 -10.46 22.61
C PRO A 39 -21.34 -10.60 21.77
N ASP A 40 -21.47 -11.01 20.50
CA ASP A 40 -20.35 -11.36 19.63
C ASP A 40 -20.16 -10.43 18.42
N GLY A 41 -20.90 -9.32 18.40
CA GLY A 41 -20.86 -8.33 17.33
C GLY A 41 -21.68 -8.73 16.11
N CYS A 42 -22.46 -9.82 16.14
CA CYS A 42 -23.39 -10.20 15.07
C CYS A 42 -24.85 -10.19 15.55
N VAL A 43 -25.80 -10.06 14.62
CA VAL A 43 -27.23 -10.37 14.87
C VAL A 43 -27.64 -11.51 13.97
N ASP A 44 -27.56 -12.73 14.49
CA ASP A 44 -27.60 -13.95 13.67
C ASP A 44 -28.63 -15.00 14.16
N PHE A 45 -28.48 -16.25 13.71
CA PHE A 45 -29.39 -17.33 14.08
C PHE A 45 -29.31 -17.71 15.57
N GLU A 46 -28.17 -17.58 16.25
CA GLU A 46 -28.06 -17.83 17.69
C GLU A 46 -28.86 -16.80 18.49
N ASP A 47 -28.77 -15.51 18.14
CA ASP A 47 -29.59 -14.45 18.73
C ASP A 47 -31.08 -14.68 18.49
N LEU A 48 -31.45 -15.12 17.27
CA LEU A 48 -32.84 -15.48 16.97
C LEU A 48 -33.32 -16.64 17.86
N MET A 49 -32.46 -17.57 18.25
CA MET A 49 -32.81 -18.63 19.21
C MET A 49 -32.97 -18.08 20.63
N ILE A 50 -32.10 -17.17 21.08
CA ILE A 50 -32.25 -16.50 22.38
C ILE A 50 -33.57 -15.70 22.43
N PHE A 51 -33.82 -14.91 21.39
CA PHE A 51 -35.06 -14.15 21.22
C PHE A 51 -36.29 -15.07 21.23
N ALA A 52 -36.26 -16.16 20.46
CA ALA A 52 -37.36 -17.12 20.40
C ALA A 52 -37.61 -17.86 21.73
N MET A 53 -36.59 -18.03 22.58
CA MET A 53 -36.76 -18.57 23.93
C MET A 53 -37.43 -17.58 24.89
N ALA A 54 -37.20 -16.27 24.71
CA ALA A 54 -37.74 -15.21 25.56
C ALA A 54 -39.07 -14.62 25.07
N TYR A 55 -39.45 -14.85 23.80
CA TYR A 55 -40.64 -14.29 23.18
C TYR A 55 -41.95 -14.60 23.93
N GLY A 56 -42.75 -13.54 24.14
CA GLY A 56 -44.02 -13.57 24.85
C GLY A 56 -43.90 -13.57 26.39
N SER A 57 -42.70 -13.35 26.94
CA SER A 57 -42.48 -13.27 28.39
C SER A 57 -42.53 -11.83 28.93
N THR A 58 -42.62 -11.72 30.26
CA THR A 58 -42.60 -10.48 31.05
C THR A 58 -41.60 -10.63 32.21
N PRO A 59 -41.18 -9.57 32.93
CA PRO A 59 -40.25 -9.66 34.07
C PRO A 59 -40.64 -10.60 35.23
N SER A 60 -41.84 -11.18 35.22
CA SER A 60 -42.29 -12.19 36.18
C SER A 60 -42.12 -13.64 35.73
N ASP A 61 -41.76 -13.87 34.47
CA ASP A 61 -41.67 -15.18 33.84
C ASP A 61 -40.24 -15.75 33.89
N PRO A 62 -40.07 -17.08 33.98
CA PRO A 62 -38.77 -17.71 34.17
C PRO A 62 -37.86 -17.69 32.92
N ASN A 63 -38.40 -17.32 31.76
CA ASN A 63 -37.68 -17.16 30.49
C ASN A 63 -37.51 -15.68 30.07
N TRP A 64 -37.75 -14.74 30.99
CA TRP A 64 -37.47 -13.32 30.74
C TRP A 64 -35.99 -13.08 30.47
N ASN A 65 -35.69 -12.44 29.34
CA ASN A 65 -34.37 -11.90 29.03
C ASN A 65 -34.46 -10.39 28.78
N THR A 66 -33.94 -9.59 29.70
CA THR A 66 -33.92 -8.12 29.58
C THR A 66 -33.20 -7.62 28.32
N LEU A 67 -32.28 -8.39 27.73
CA LEU A 67 -31.64 -7.98 26.47
C LEU A 67 -32.63 -7.98 25.29
N CYS A 68 -33.65 -8.85 25.32
CA CYS A 68 -34.62 -8.98 24.24
C CYS A 68 -35.80 -7.99 24.31
N ASP A 69 -35.89 -7.17 25.37
CA ASP A 69 -36.82 -6.03 25.53
C ASP A 69 -36.26 -4.81 24.77
N LEU A 70 -36.17 -4.95 23.45
CA LEU A 70 -35.58 -3.98 22.52
C LEU A 70 -36.43 -2.70 22.40
N TYR A 71 -37.75 -2.82 22.60
CA TYR A 71 -38.68 -1.72 22.75
C TYR A 71 -39.12 -1.64 24.22
N PRO A 72 -38.39 -0.92 25.09
CA PRO A 72 -38.45 -1.07 26.55
C PRO A 72 -39.83 -0.79 27.16
N ASP A 73 -40.66 -1.84 27.27
CA ASP A 73 -42.07 -1.78 27.69
C ASP A 73 -42.48 -2.91 28.68
N ASP A 74 -41.50 -3.63 29.21
CA ASP A 74 -41.63 -4.79 30.12
C ASP A 74 -42.31 -6.02 29.46
N LYS A 75 -42.20 -6.16 28.12
CA LYS A 75 -42.64 -7.34 27.35
C LYS A 75 -41.64 -7.64 26.24
N ILE A 76 -41.62 -8.88 25.79
CA ILE A 76 -40.91 -9.27 24.55
C ILE A 76 -41.99 -9.73 23.57
N ASP A 77 -42.37 -8.86 22.63
CA ASP A 77 -43.48 -9.12 21.70
C ASP A 77 -43.13 -8.76 20.24
N PHE A 78 -44.13 -8.40 19.43
CA PHE A 78 -43.96 -8.21 18.00
C PHE A 78 -43.13 -6.95 17.69
N GLU A 79 -43.20 -5.95 18.56
CA GLU A 79 -42.46 -4.71 18.44
C GLU A 79 -40.95 -4.96 18.56
N ASP A 80 -40.52 -5.80 19.50
CA ASP A 80 -39.12 -6.24 19.65
C ASP A 80 -38.67 -7.10 18.47
N LEU A 81 -39.52 -8.02 17.99
CA LEU A 81 -39.22 -8.86 16.83
C LEU A 81 -39.00 -8.02 15.57
N MET A 82 -39.68 -6.88 15.44
CA MET A 82 -39.45 -5.95 14.33
C MET A 82 -38.13 -5.19 14.46
N ILE A 83 -37.70 -4.81 15.67
CA ILE A 83 -36.36 -4.24 15.87
C ILE A 83 -35.31 -5.30 15.56
N PHE A 84 -35.40 -6.50 16.16
CA PHE A 84 -34.51 -7.62 15.88
C PHE A 84 -34.42 -7.91 14.36
N ALA A 85 -35.56 -8.01 13.66
CA ALA A 85 -35.58 -8.27 12.22
C ALA A 85 -35.07 -7.09 11.34
N MET A 86 -35.01 -5.87 11.87
CA MET A 86 -34.35 -4.73 11.21
C MET A 86 -32.82 -4.77 11.38
N HIS A 87 -32.34 -5.44 12.41
CA HIS A 87 -30.91 -5.61 12.70
C HIS A 87 -30.36 -6.98 12.29
N TYR A 88 -31.21 -7.97 11.98
CA TYR A 88 -30.78 -9.32 11.55
C TYR A 88 -29.84 -9.28 10.34
N GLY A 89 -28.65 -9.86 10.50
CA GLY A 89 -27.55 -9.83 9.55
C GLY A 89 -26.65 -8.58 9.62
N GLN A 90 -26.88 -7.67 10.58
CA GLN A 90 -25.89 -6.62 10.90
C GLN A 90 -24.72 -7.22 11.68
N LYS A 91 -23.56 -6.58 11.51
CA LYS A 91 -22.36 -6.79 12.30
C LYS A 91 -21.88 -5.45 12.86
N GLU A 92 -21.36 -5.45 14.08
CA GLU A 92 -20.55 -4.35 14.60
C GLU A 92 -19.29 -4.34 13.71
N GLY A 93 -18.81 -3.16 13.34
CA GLY A 93 -17.58 -3.10 12.53
C GLY A 93 -16.47 -3.78 13.31
N ALA A 94 -15.73 -4.70 12.69
CA ALA A 94 -14.53 -5.23 13.32
C ALA A 94 -13.58 -4.06 13.63
N THR A 95 -12.73 -4.16 14.64
CA THR A 95 -11.69 -3.13 14.83
C THR A 95 -10.73 -3.15 13.65
N TRP A 96 -10.41 -4.34 13.13
CA TRP A 96 -9.49 -4.53 12.02
C TRP A 96 -10.05 -5.43 10.91
N THR A 97 -9.77 -5.06 9.66
CA THR A 97 -9.78 -5.99 8.51
C THR A 97 -8.38 -6.02 7.90
N VAL A 98 -7.73 -7.18 8.01
CA VAL A 98 -6.45 -7.47 7.37
C VAL A 98 -6.73 -8.11 6.00
N MET A 99 -6.25 -7.46 4.95
CA MET A 99 -6.37 -7.87 3.56
C MET A 99 -5.01 -8.31 3.06
N VAL A 100 -4.84 -9.58 2.69
CA VAL A 100 -3.59 -10.06 2.06
C VAL A 100 -3.85 -10.31 0.58
N TYR A 101 -3.16 -9.56 -0.27
CA TYR A 101 -3.16 -9.73 -1.72
C TYR A 101 -1.98 -10.64 -2.08
N LEU A 102 -2.28 -11.93 -2.20
CA LEU A 102 -1.33 -13.03 -2.09
C LEU A 102 -1.10 -13.66 -3.46
N ASP A 103 -0.26 -13.02 -4.27
CA ASP A 103 0.04 -13.50 -5.61
C ASP A 103 1.17 -14.55 -5.58
N GLY A 104 0.77 -15.82 -5.65
CA GLY A 104 1.64 -16.97 -5.81
C GLY A 104 1.71 -17.49 -7.27
N ASP A 105 1.32 -16.70 -8.28
CA ASP A 105 1.51 -17.05 -9.69
C ASP A 105 2.94 -16.79 -10.17
N ASN A 106 3.92 -17.38 -9.49
CA ASN A 106 5.34 -17.30 -9.85
C ASN A 106 6.14 -18.36 -9.07
N ASN A 107 7.47 -18.22 -9.04
CA ASN A 107 8.35 -19.14 -8.32
C ASN A 107 8.22 -19.12 -6.78
N LEU A 108 7.37 -18.27 -6.20
CA LEU A 108 7.02 -18.23 -4.78
C LEU A 108 5.75 -19.06 -4.45
N TYR A 109 5.13 -19.70 -5.45
CA TYR A 109 3.90 -20.51 -5.31
C TYR A 109 3.81 -21.37 -4.03
N ASP A 110 4.87 -22.12 -3.68
CA ASP A 110 4.84 -23.01 -2.50
C ASP A 110 4.81 -22.24 -1.17
N LEU A 111 5.30 -21.00 -1.15
CA LEU A 111 5.40 -20.12 0.02
C LEU A 111 4.05 -19.45 0.31
N ALA A 112 3.34 -18.97 -0.72
CA ALA A 112 1.98 -18.45 -0.58
C ALA A 112 1.00 -19.44 0.11
N TRP A 113 1.21 -20.75 -0.06
CA TRP A 113 0.42 -21.77 0.64
C TRP A 113 0.87 -22.05 2.09
N LEU A 114 2.11 -21.75 2.44
CA LEU A 114 2.58 -21.79 3.83
C LEU A 114 2.00 -20.60 4.60
N ASP A 115 2.06 -19.41 4.02
CA ASP A 115 1.66 -18.15 4.67
C ASP A 115 0.13 -18.09 4.84
N LEU A 116 -0.65 -18.56 3.86
CA LEU A 116 -2.09 -18.83 4.06
C LEU A 116 -2.29 -19.85 5.19
N GLY A 117 -1.42 -20.85 5.33
CA GLY A 117 -1.47 -21.84 6.38
C GLY A 117 -1.13 -21.31 7.78
N GLU A 118 -0.30 -20.27 7.86
CA GLU A 118 -0.01 -19.51 9.08
C GLU A 118 -1.21 -18.66 9.50
N MET A 119 -1.81 -17.91 8.56
CA MET A 119 -3.07 -17.18 8.80
C MET A 119 -4.19 -18.12 9.28
N GLU A 120 -4.31 -19.30 8.65
CA GLU A 120 -5.25 -20.38 9.00
C GLU A 120 -4.88 -21.12 10.30
N SER A 121 -3.75 -20.83 10.92
CA SER A 121 -3.45 -21.30 12.28
C SER A 121 -4.06 -20.41 13.37
N VAL A 122 -4.41 -19.16 13.02
CA VAL A 122 -4.99 -18.15 13.91
C VAL A 122 -6.49 -17.97 13.66
N GLY A 123 -6.88 -17.65 12.42
CA GLY A 123 -8.27 -17.41 12.04
C GLY A 123 -8.85 -16.04 12.47
N SER A 124 -9.92 -15.63 11.79
CA SER A 124 -10.67 -14.40 12.07
C SER A 124 -11.48 -14.50 13.36
N THR A 125 -11.73 -13.35 14.00
CA THR A 125 -12.59 -13.19 15.20
C THR A 125 -13.76 -12.24 14.90
N GLY A 126 -14.58 -11.93 15.91
CA GLY A 126 -15.60 -10.88 15.78
C GLY A 126 -15.02 -9.46 15.68
N GLU A 127 -13.80 -9.24 16.17
CA GLU A 127 -13.12 -7.93 16.20
C GLU A 127 -12.00 -7.81 15.15
N VAL A 128 -11.61 -8.90 14.48
CA VAL A 128 -10.56 -8.94 13.45
C VAL A 128 -10.97 -9.85 12.28
N ASN A 129 -11.20 -9.29 11.09
CA ASN A 129 -11.34 -10.08 9.86
C ASN A 129 -9.97 -10.31 9.22
N ILE A 130 -9.71 -11.53 8.76
CA ILE A 130 -8.56 -11.87 7.91
C ILE A 130 -9.11 -12.37 6.58
N VAL A 131 -8.81 -11.64 5.50
CA VAL A 131 -9.27 -11.96 4.14
C VAL A 131 -8.10 -11.98 3.17
N VAL A 132 -8.11 -12.96 2.27
CA VAL A 132 -7.01 -13.19 1.33
C VAL A 132 -7.57 -13.30 -0.07
N GLN A 133 -6.97 -12.61 -1.05
CA GLN A 133 -7.12 -12.98 -2.45
C GLN A 133 -5.84 -13.67 -2.90
N LEU A 134 -5.94 -14.97 -3.19
CA LEU A 134 -4.82 -15.82 -3.57
C LEU A 134 -4.96 -16.21 -5.04
N ASP A 135 -3.91 -15.91 -5.83
CA ASP A 135 -3.68 -16.52 -7.15
C ASP A 135 -2.46 -17.44 -7.12
N SER A 136 -2.39 -18.44 -8.02
CA SER A 136 -1.42 -19.53 -7.87
C SER A 136 -1.08 -20.26 -9.16
N TYR A 137 0.22 -20.35 -9.44
CA TYR A 137 0.83 -20.86 -10.68
C TYR A 137 0.33 -22.19 -11.25
N SER A 138 -0.30 -23.06 -10.45
CA SER A 138 -0.75 -24.38 -10.89
C SER A 138 -2.26 -24.59 -10.96
N ASN A 139 -3.06 -23.53 -10.77
CA ASN A 139 -4.52 -23.61 -10.67
C ASN A 139 -5.21 -22.58 -11.58
N PRO A 140 -6.18 -22.96 -12.43
CA PRO A 140 -6.87 -22.04 -13.35
C PRO A 140 -7.91 -21.11 -12.68
N GLY A 141 -7.65 -20.60 -11.48
CA GLY A 141 -8.47 -19.56 -10.89
C GLY A 141 -7.96 -18.96 -9.58
N THR A 142 -8.26 -17.67 -9.40
CA THR A 142 -8.06 -16.91 -8.17
C THR A 142 -9.17 -17.18 -7.16
N TYR A 143 -8.83 -17.23 -5.87
CA TYR A 143 -9.77 -17.46 -4.78
C TYR A 143 -9.77 -16.31 -3.78
N ARG A 144 -10.94 -16.04 -3.20
CA ARG A 144 -11.05 -15.19 -2.01
C ARG A 144 -11.44 -16.01 -0.81
N TYR A 145 -10.64 -15.88 0.24
CA TYR A 145 -10.79 -16.55 1.52
C TYR A 145 -11.30 -15.56 2.57
N TYR A 146 -12.13 -16.07 3.48
CA TYR A 146 -12.32 -15.51 4.81
C TYR A 146 -11.77 -16.53 5.79
N VAL A 147 -10.58 -16.26 6.30
CA VAL A 147 -9.77 -17.24 7.05
C VAL A 147 -10.40 -17.46 8.42
N THR A 148 -10.87 -18.67 8.71
CA THR A 148 -11.58 -19.02 9.95
C THR A 148 -10.71 -19.83 10.92
N GLY A 149 -9.65 -20.49 10.43
CA GLY A 149 -8.81 -21.38 11.23
C GLY A 149 -9.50 -22.66 11.72
N VAL A 150 -10.67 -23.01 11.16
CA VAL A 150 -11.48 -24.15 11.63
C VAL A 150 -11.04 -25.49 11.06
N GLU A 151 -10.55 -25.54 9.81
CA GLU A 151 -10.15 -26.80 9.16
C GLU A 151 -8.92 -26.65 8.24
N GLN A 152 -7.75 -27.10 8.70
CA GLN A 152 -6.56 -27.16 7.86
C GLN A 152 -6.75 -28.11 6.67
N GLY A 153 -6.87 -27.55 5.47
CA GLY A 153 -7.11 -28.31 4.25
C GLY A 153 -5.93 -29.22 3.90
N SER A 154 -6.22 -30.50 3.58
CA SER A 154 -5.20 -31.47 3.12
C SER A 154 -5.31 -31.82 1.63
N THR A 155 -6.22 -31.17 0.92
CA THR A 155 -6.49 -31.36 -0.51
C THR A 155 -6.72 -30.02 -1.18
N PHE A 156 -6.24 -29.90 -2.42
CA PHE A 156 -6.26 -28.68 -3.21
C PHE A 156 -7.63 -28.35 -3.83
N PRO A 157 -8.07 -27.07 -3.92
CA PRO A 157 -7.44 -25.89 -3.31
C PRO A 157 -7.47 -26.00 -1.78
N TYR A 158 -6.38 -25.62 -1.13
CA TYR A 158 -6.29 -25.73 0.33
C TYR A 158 -7.33 -24.82 1.01
N TYR A 159 -7.72 -25.18 2.24
CA TYR A 159 -8.70 -24.44 3.06
C TYR A 159 -10.04 -24.19 2.33
N SER A 160 -10.51 -25.16 1.54
CA SER A 160 -11.67 -24.98 0.64
C SER A 160 -13.01 -24.65 1.32
N ALA A 161 -13.10 -24.78 2.65
CA ALA A 161 -14.28 -24.36 3.42
C ALA A 161 -14.37 -22.83 3.58
N ASP A 162 -13.22 -22.16 3.49
CA ASP A 162 -13.01 -20.74 3.80
C ASP A 162 -13.03 -19.88 2.53
N ILE A 163 -13.05 -20.54 1.35
CA ILE A 163 -13.29 -19.92 0.04
C ILE A 163 -14.72 -19.37 -0.02
N VAL A 164 -14.82 -18.05 0.10
CA VAL A 164 -16.08 -17.28 0.00
C VAL A 164 -16.38 -16.82 -1.42
N GLN A 165 -15.37 -16.74 -2.29
CA GLN A 165 -15.55 -16.47 -3.72
C GLN A 165 -14.50 -17.19 -4.57
N THR A 166 -14.92 -17.75 -5.71
CA THR A 166 -14.03 -18.26 -6.75
C THR A 166 -14.17 -17.39 -7.99
N LEU A 167 -13.03 -16.94 -8.53
CA LEU A 167 -12.92 -16.21 -9.78
C LEU A 167 -12.39 -17.15 -10.88
N SER A 168 -12.36 -16.67 -12.12
CA SER A 168 -11.40 -17.21 -13.11
C SER A 168 -10.00 -16.65 -12.80
N GLU A 169 -8.96 -17.17 -13.47
CA GLU A 169 -7.62 -16.55 -13.46
C GLU A 169 -7.74 -15.03 -13.56
N GLN A 170 -7.06 -14.31 -12.68
CA GLN A 170 -6.89 -12.87 -12.71
C GLN A 170 -5.41 -12.59 -12.93
N ASN A 171 -5.11 -11.55 -13.72
CA ASN A 171 -3.78 -10.96 -13.68
C ASN A 171 -3.68 -10.16 -12.37
N MET A 172 -2.91 -10.63 -11.39
CA MET A 172 -2.79 -9.97 -10.09
C MET A 172 -2.05 -8.62 -10.21
N ALA A 173 -1.24 -8.42 -11.25
CA ALA A 173 -0.62 -7.14 -11.55
C ALA A 173 -1.60 -6.07 -12.11
N ASP A 174 -2.79 -6.45 -12.59
CA ASP A 174 -3.77 -5.48 -13.12
C ASP A 174 -4.31 -4.59 -11.96
N PRO A 175 -4.15 -3.25 -12.04
CA PRO A 175 -4.61 -2.36 -10.98
C PRO A 175 -6.12 -2.45 -10.70
N ASN A 176 -6.92 -2.86 -11.69
CA ASN A 176 -8.36 -3.07 -11.51
C ASN A 176 -8.66 -4.31 -10.65
N VAL A 177 -7.78 -5.32 -10.65
CA VAL A 177 -7.94 -6.53 -9.83
C VAL A 177 -7.62 -6.21 -8.37
N LEU A 178 -6.55 -5.44 -8.11
CA LEU A 178 -6.25 -4.91 -6.78
C LEU A 178 -7.38 -4.03 -6.24
N ALA A 179 -7.82 -3.04 -7.02
CA ALA A 179 -8.96 -2.20 -6.65
C ALA A 179 -10.23 -3.04 -6.40
N ASN A 180 -10.48 -4.09 -7.19
CA ASN A 180 -11.63 -4.96 -6.99
C ASN A 180 -11.54 -5.78 -5.69
N PHE A 181 -10.34 -6.22 -5.30
CA PHE A 181 -10.12 -6.92 -4.05
C PHE A 181 -10.37 -6.01 -2.84
N ILE A 182 -9.73 -4.84 -2.80
CA ILE A 182 -9.89 -3.87 -1.69
C ILE A 182 -11.36 -3.51 -1.52
N ASN A 183 -12.04 -3.11 -2.61
CA ASN A 183 -13.47 -2.77 -2.60
C ASN A 183 -14.37 -3.93 -2.17
N TRP A 184 -14.01 -5.17 -2.54
CA TRP A 184 -14.74 -6.35 -2.09
C TRP A 184 -14.54 -6.59 -0.59
N ALA A 185 -13.32 -6.47 -0.09
CA ALA A 185 -12.99 -6.68 1.30
C ALA A 185 -13.72 -5.66 2.20
N THR A 186 -13.57 -4.36 1.92
CA THR A 186 -14.22 -3.29 2.69
C THR A 186 -15.76 -3.37 2.64
N THR A 187 -16.34 -3.82 1.52
CA THR A 187 -17.80 -4.00 1.39
C THR A 187 -18.34 -5.19 2.19
N ASN A 188 -17.62 -6.31 2.27
CA ASN A 188 -18.11 -7.56 2.89
C ASN A 188 -17.62 -7.73 4.34
N TYR A 189 -16.51 -7.09 4.69
CA TYR A 189 -15.81 -7.17 5.98
C TYR A 189 -15.46 -5.75 6.45
N PRO A 190 -16.47 -4.90 6.72
CA PRO A 190 -16.23 -3.54 7.18
C PRO A 190 -15.57 -3.52 8.56
N ALA A 191 -14.59 -2.65 8.72
CA ALA A 191 -13.85 -2.44 9.96
C ALA A 191 -13.62 -0.95 10.27
N GLU A 192 -13.18 -0.65 11.49
CA GLU A 192 -12.68 0.67 11.88
C GLU A 192 -11.33 0.99 11.22
N HIS A 193 -10.45 -0.02 11.08
CA HIS A 193 -9.15 0.09 10.44
C HIS A 193 -8.87 -1.00 9.40
N TYR A 194 -8.09 -0.65 8.37
CA TYR A 194 -7.72 -1.53 7.26
C TYR A 194 -6.20 -1.63 7.10
N LEU A 195 -5.69 -2.87 7.17
CA LEU A 195 -4.32 -3.22 6.77
C LEU A 195 -4.39 -3.93 5.41
N LEU A 196 -3.71 -3.39 4.39
CA LEU A 196 -3.49 -4.07 3.11
C LEU A 196 -2.05 -4.56 3.05
N VAL A 197 -1.83 -5.87 2.95
CA VAL A 197 -0.52 -6.46 2.67
C VAL A 197 -0.45 -6.88 1.21
N LEU A 198 0.57 -6.40 0.51
CA LEU A 198 0.95 -6.78 -0.85
C LEU A 198 2.11 -7.77 -0.75
N TRP A 199 1.81 -9.05 -1.00
CA TRP A 199 2.77 -10.15 -0.91
C TRP A 199 3.18 -10.60 -2.30
N ASN A 200 4.49 -10.53 -2.60
CA ASN A 200 5.13 -11.11 -3.80
C ASN A 200 6.66 -10.83 -3.75
N HIS A 201 7.34 -10.99 -4.87
CA HIS A 201 8.56 -10.25 -5.15
C HIS A 201 8.33 -8.73 -5.20
N GLY A 202 9.42 -7.99 -4.95
CA GLY A 202 9.50 -6.54 -5.16
C GLY A 202 10.84 -6.15 -5.78
N GLY A 203 10.86 -5.01 -6.47
CA GLY A 203 12.03 -4.42 -7.09
C GLY A 203 12.17 -2.91 -6.81
N GLY A 204 11.40 -2.37 -5.87
CA GLY A 204 11.23 -0.93 -5.71
C GLY A 204 10.50 -0.32 -6.91
N TRP A 205 10.94 0.86 -7.35
CA TRP A 205 10.25 1.68 -8.35
C TRP A 205 10.49 1.31 -9.82
N ARG A 206 11.46 0.43 -10.12
CA ARG A 206 12.06 0.29 -11.46
C ARG A 206 11.15 -0.26 -12.56
N ASP A 207 11.31 0.31 -13.76
CA ASP A 207 11.03 -0.32 -15.06
C ASP A 207 12.32 -0.34 -15.90
N GLY A 208 12.40 -1.19 -16.94
CA GLY A 208 13.63 -1.57 -17.64
C GLY A 208 14.52 -2.57 -16.86
N ASN A 209 15.22 -3.53 -17.47
CA ASN A 209 15.02 -4.15 -18.79
C ASN A 209 15.35 -5.67 -18.77
N ASN A 210 15.08 -6.30 -17.63
CA ASN A 210 15.09 -7.74 -17.29
C ASN A 210 14.34 -7.87 -15.95
N LEU A 211 14.23 -9.05 -15.34
CA LEU A 211 12.99 -9.85 -15.40
C LEU A 211 12.02 -9.50 -14.24
N THR A 212 12.29 -8.42 -13.51
CA THR A 212 12.02 -8.29 -12.07
C THR A 212 11.86 -6.82 -11.71
N LYS A 213 10.63 -6.30 -11.64
CA LYS A 213 10.32 -4.86 -11.67
C LYS A 213 9.03 -4.55 -10.92
N GLY A 214 8.89 -3.35 -10.35
CA GLY A 214 7.72 -3.04 -9.53
C GLY A 214 7.48 -4.07 -8.42
N VAL A 215 6.22 -4.39 -8.15
CA VAL A 215 5.76 -5.38 -7.15
C VAL A 215 4.67 -6.27 -7.76
N ILE A 216 4.29 -7.40 -7.13
CA ILE A 216 3.25 -8.31 -7.63
C ILE A 216 3.56 -8.82 -9.05
N TRP A 217 4.41 -9.83 -9.17
CA TRP A 217 4.79 -10.46 -10.45
C TRP A 217 3.95 -11.71 -10.72
N ASP A 218 3.26 -11.68 -11.85
CA ASP A 218 2.31 -12.68 -12.32
C ASP A 218 2.92 -13.36 -13.57
N ASP A 219 3.53 -14.54 -13.39
CA ASP A 219 4.31 -15.24 -14.41
C ASP A 219 3.43 -15.82 -15.53
N THR A 220 2.15 -16.16 -15.30
CA THR A 220 1.28 -16.67 -16.39
C THR A 220 0.72 -15.56 -17.26
N SER A 221 0.43 -14.38 -16.69
CA SER A 221 0.16 -13.15 -17.46
C SER A 221 1.44 -12.60 -18.10
N GLY A 222 2.59 -12.83 -17.45
CA GLY A 222 3.90 -12.30 -17.84
C GLY A 222 4.03 -10.81 -17.50
N ASP A 223 3.49 -10.41 -16.35
CA ASP A 223 3.22 -9.03 -15.97
C ASP A 223 3.73 -8.70 -14.55
N PHE A 224 3.81 -7.42 -14.21
CA PHE A 224 4.16 -6.93 -12.88
C PHE A 224 3.54 -5.55 -12.62
N MET A 225 3.16 -5.26 -11.38
CA MET A 225 2.54 -3.98 -11.05
C MET A 225 3.60 -2.87 -10.95
N THR A 226 3.62 -1.95 -11.92
CA THR A 226 4.44 -0.73 -11.83
C THR A 226 3.96 0.17 -10.68
N MET A 227 4.78 1.14 -10.25
CA MET A 227 4.35 2.10 -9.21
C MET A 227 3.17 2.96 -9.68
N ILE A 228 3.10 3.28 -10.97
CA ILE A 228 1.99 4.02 -11.57
C ILE A 228 0.70 3.19 -11.53
N GLU A 229 0.78 1.88 -11.78
CA GLU A 229 -0.36 0.97 -11.67
C GLU A 229 -0.76 0.71 -10.21
N LEU A 230 0.21 0.56 -9.30
CA LEU A 230 -0.05 0.47 -7.86
C LEU A 230 -0.85 1.68 -7.36
N VAL A 231 -0.44 2.90 -7.74
CA VAL A 231 -1.20 4.13 -7.45
C VAL A 231 -2.60 4.09 -8.07
N GLN A 232 -2.77 3.62 -9.32
CA GLN A 232 -4.09 3.47 -9.94
C GLN A 232 -4.99 2.45 -9.22
N GLY A 233 -4.43 1.35 -8.73
CA GLY A 233 -5.18 0.31 -8.00
C GLY A 233 -5.61 0.79 -6.61
N LEU A 234 -4.72 1.49 -5.89
CA LEU A 234 -5.02 2.09 -4.59
C LEU A 234 -6.01 3.26 -4.71
N GLU A 235 -5.88 4.14 -5.70
CA GLU A 235 -6.85 5.22 -5.98
C GLU A 235 -8.23 4.68 -6.41
N GLY A 236 -8.29 3.41 -6.84
CA GLY A 236 -9.52 2.68 -7.10
C GLY A 236 -10.27 2.20 -5.85
N ALA A 237 -9.70 2.34 -4.65
CA ALA A 237 -10.33 1.94 -3.39
C ALA A 237 -11.45 2.90 -2.95
N SER A 238 -12.55 2.36 -2.41
CA SER A 238 -13.71 3.13 -1.95
C SER A 238 -13.57 3.67 -0.53
N GLU A 239 -12.73 3.04 0.29
CA GLU A 239 -12.42 3.42 1.66
C GLU A 239 -10.90 3.66 1.78
N GLN A 240 -10.50 4.46 2.77
CA GLN A 240 -9.08 4.66 3.07
C GLN A 240 -8.48 3.37 3.65
N ILE A 241 -7.26 3.03 3.22
CA ILE A 241 -6.43 2.00 3.85
C ILE A 241 -5.62 2.71 4.94
N ASP A 242 -5.53 2.19 6.16
CA ASP A 242 -4.76 2.83 7.23
C ASP A 242 -3.27 2.47 7.16
N ILE A 243 -2.98 1.20 6.88
CA ILE A 243 -1.62 0.66 6.77
C ILE A 243 -1.49 -0.07 5.42
N ILE A 244 -0.48 0.28 4.64
CA ILE A 244 0.00 -0.58 3.55
C ILE A 244 1.27 -1.32 3.98
N GLY A 245 1.27 -2.63 3.79
CA GLY A 245 2.40 -3.52 4.01
C GLY A 245 2.92 -4.05 2.69
N PHE A 246 4.23 -4.06 2.53
CA PHE A 246 4.91 -4.78 1.46
C PHE A 246 5.65 -5.94 2.12
N ASP A 247 5.11 -7.14 1.95
CA ASP A 247 5.83 -8.38 2.16
C ASP A 247 6.53 -8.71 0.83
N ALA A 248 7.51 -7.84 0.51
CA ALA A 248 8.09 -7.73 -0.82
C ALA A 248 9.41 -6.94 -0.79
N CYS A 249 10.43 -7.53 -1.42
CA CYS A 249 11.80 -7.02 -1.47
C CYS A 249 11.90 -5.55 -1.91
N LEU A 250 12.77 -4.77 -1.24
CA LEU A 250 13.26 -3.45 -1.69
C LEU A 250 12.17 -2.36 -1.83
N MET A 251 11.02 -2.53 -1.19
CA MET A 251 9.89 -1.59 -1.32
C MET A 251 10.02 -0.35 -0.43
N GLN A 252 10.91 -0.33 0.57
CA GLN A 252 11.15 0.83 1.46
C GLN A 252 12.05 1.91 0.82
N MET A 253 11.59 2.43 -0.31
CA MET A 253 12.26 3.44 -1.12
C MET A 253 11.53 4.78 -1.00
N ALA A 254 12.27 5.89 -0.96
CA ALA A 254 11.72 7.25 -0.92
C ALA A 254 10.78 7.53 -2.10
N GLU A 255 11.09 6.96 -3.26
CA GLU A 255 10.26 6.97 -4.46
C GLU A 255 8.90 6.28 -4.24
N VAL A 256 8.92 5.04 -3.73
CA VAL A 256 7.71 4.23 -3.49
C VAL A 256 6.83 4.90 -2.43
N ALA A 257 7.43 5.33 -1.33
CA ALA A 257 6.76 6.06 -0.27
C ALA A 257 6.14 7.39 -0.76
N TYR A 258 6.75 8.02 -1.77
CA TYR A 258 6.24 9.25 -2.36
C TYR A 258 5.03 9.01 -3.26
N GLU A 259 5.10 8.02 -4.15
CA GLU A 259 3.97 7.66 -5.02
C GLU A 259 2.73 7.33 -4.18
N ILE A 260 2.90 6.51 -3.15
CA ILE A 260 1.81 6.12 -2.25
C ILE A 260 1.34 7.31 -1.38
N GLY A 261 2.28 8.05 -0.78
CA GLY A 261 1.97 9.10 0.19
C GLY A 261 1.50 10.43 -0.41
N ASN A 262 1.74 10.68 -1.69
CA ASN A 262 1.48 11.99 -2.32
C ASN A 262 0.75 11.93 -3.68
N SER A 263 0.78 10.81 -4.41
CA SER A 263 0.02 10.67 -5.68
C SER A 263 -1.44 10.21 -5.47
N LEU A 264 -1.80 9.71 -4.28
CA LEU A 264 -3.16 9.30 -3.91
C LEU A 264 -4.02 10.44 -3.34
N THR A 265 -5.34 10.41 -3.60
CA THR A 265 -6.31 11.33 -2.98
C THR A 265 -6.48 11.06 -1.49
N ASN A 266 -6.49 9.78 -1.09
CA ASN A 266 -6.59 9.31 0.28
C ASN A 266 -5.41 8.34 0.57
N PRO A 267 -4.19 8.84 0.80
CA PRO A 267 -3.04 7.99 1.08
C PRO A 267 -3.21 7.22 2.41
N PRO A 268 -2.53 6.08 2.57
CA PRO A 268 -2.49 5.39 3.86
C PRO A 268 -1.73 6.19 4.91
N ASN A 269 -2.06 5.97 6.18
CA ASN A 269 -1.41 6.63 7.31
C ASN A 269 0.00 6.06 7.55
N TYR A 270 0.21 4.78 7.27
CA TYR A 270 1.49 4.09 7.46
C TYR A 270 1.87 3.20 6.27
N SER A 271 3.18 3.07 6.03
CA SER A 271 3.75 2.10 5.08
C SER A 271 4.82 1.27 5.78
N ILE A 272 4.76 -0.05 5.65
CA ILE A 272 5.73 -1.02 6.17
C ILE A 272 6.42 -1.71 5.00
N ALA A 273 7.76 -1.70 4.95
CA ALA A 273 8.52 -2.43 3.93
C ALA A 273 9.99 -2.64 4.32
N SER A 274 10.68 -3.49 3.55
CA SER A 274 12.13 -3.72 3.64
C SER A 274 12.93 -2.81 2.70
N GLN A 275 14.11 -2.37 3.16
CA GLN A 275 15.13 -1.71 2.33
C GLN A 275 15.99 -2.74 1.56
N GLU A 276 16.10 -3.94 2.10
CA GLU A 276 16.84 -5.10 1.57
C GLU A 276 15.89 -6.09 0.88
N LEU A 277 16.43 -7.16 0.30
CA LEU A 277 15.67 -8.37 -0.01
C LEU A 277 15.01 -8.95 1.26
N GLU A 278 13.78 -9.43 1.14
CA GLU A 278 13.09 -10.17 2.20
C GLU A 278 13.36 -11.67 2.11
N TRP A 279 13.17 -12.36 3.23
CA TRP A 279 13.31 -13.81 3.28
C TRP A 279 12.10 -14.47 2.62
N GLY A 280 12.31 -15.59 1.93
CA GLY A 280 11.24 -16.22 1.13
C GLY A 280 10.03 -16.72 1.94
N TYR A 281 10.11 -16.83 3.26
CA TYR A 281 8.95 -17.13 4.11
C TYR A 281 8.11 -15.88 4.45
N GLY A 282 8.48 -14.71 3.92
CA GLY A 282 7.77 -13.46 4.15
C GLY A 282 7.70 -13.07 5.62
N TRP A 283 6.56 -12.48 6.00
CA TRP A 283 6.25 -12.11 7.37
C TRP A 283 5.66 -13.30 8.15
N PRO A 284 5.98 -13.48 9.46
CA PRO A 284 5.39 -14.54 10.27
C PRO A 284 3.93 -14.20 10.60
N TYR A 285 2.99 -14.63 9.74
CA TYR A 285 1.58 -14.21 9.82
C TYR A 285 0.91 -14.74 11.09
N ASP A 286 1.32 -15.91 11.59
CA ASP A 286 0.73 -16.51 12.78
C ASP A 286 1.06 -15.73 14.07
N ASP A 287 2.31 -15.31 14.26
CA ASP A 287 2.72 -14.47 15.39
C ASP A 287 2.07 -13.07 15.32
N ILE A 288 2.12 -12.40 14.16
CA ILE A 288 1.56 -11.05 13.95
C ILE A 288 0.04 -11.06 14.19
N LEU A 289 -0.69 -12.00 13.59
CA LEU A 289 -2.14 -12.09 13.75
C LEU A 289 -2.55 -12.62 15.12
N SER A 290 -1.72 -13.41 15.79
CA SER A 290 -1.93 -13.78 17.21
C SER A 290 -1.86 -12.57 18.14
N HIS A 291 -0.91 -11.65 17.91
CA HIS A 291 -0.85 -10.39 18.64
C HIS A 291 -2.10 -9.52 18.41
N LEU A 292 -2.53 -9.37 17.15
CA LEU A 292 -3.69 -8.55 16.79
C LEU A 292 -5.02 -9.15 17.32
N THR A 293 -5.26 -10.44 17.11
CA THR A 293 -6.49 -11.11 17.57
C THR A 293 -6.60 -11.22 19.10
N THR A 294 -5.47 -11.22 19.81
CA THR A 294 -5.44 -11.17 21.29
C THR A 294 -5.65 -9.75 21.85
N SER A 295 -5.39 -8.72 21.04
CA SER A 295 -5.50 -7.31 21.43
C SER A 295 -6.08 -6.46 20.28
N PRO A 296 -7.34 -6.68 19.86
CA PRO A 296 -7.91 -6.03 18.67
C PRO A 296 -7.96 -4.50 18.76
N ALA A 297 -8.09 -3.95 19.97
CA ALA A 297 -8.00 -2.51 20.23
C ALA A 297 -6.55 -1.94 20.16
N MET A 298 -5.63 -2.62 19.47
CA MET A 298 -4.29 -2.14 19.15
C MET A 298 -4.39 -1.03 18.11
N ASP A 299 -3.71 0.10 18.35
CA ASP A 299 -3.64 1.20 17.39
C ASP A 299 -2.68 0.90 16.22
N GLU A 300 -2.82 1.66 15.14
CA GLU A 300 -2.15 1.40 13.87
C GLU A 300 -0.62 1.44 14.02
N ALA A 301 -0.11 2.37 14.83
CA ALA A 301 1.32 2.52 15.10
C ALA A 301 1.88 1.32 15.88
N THR A 302 1.14 0.83 16.88
CA THR A 302 1.52 -0.37 17.65
C THR A 302 1.51 -1.61 16.76
N LEU A 303 0.51 -1.77 15.87
CA LEU A 303 0.47 -2.88 14.93
C LEU A 303 1.66 -2.84 13.94
N CYS A 304 2.01 -1.66 13.43
CA CYS A 304 3.18 -1.50 12.57
C CYS A 304 4.50 -1.85 13.30
N GLU A 305 4.66 -1.43 14.56
CA GLU A 305 5.82 -1.81 15.39
C GLU A 305 5.85 -3.32 15.68
N THR A 306 4.68 -3.96 15.87
CA THR A 306 4.57 -5.42 16.04
C THR A 306 5.07 -6.16 14.79
N VAL A 307 4.61 -5.79 13.59
CA VAL A 307 5.07 -6.40 12.32
C VAL A 307 6.60 -6.34 12.17
N VAL A 308 7.21 -5.18 12.39
CA VAL A 308 8.68 -5.01 12.31
C VAL A 308 9.42 -5.88 13.32
N ASN A 309 8.94 -5.93 14.56
CA ASN A 309 9.58 -6.74 15.60
C ASN A 309 9.44 -8.24 15.32
N ASP A 310 8.26 -8.72 14.96
CA ASP A 310 8.01 -10.15 14.76
C ASP A 310 8.81 -10.68 13.56
N TYR A 311 8.79 -9.98 12.41
CA TYR A 311 9.62 -10.34 11.25
C TYR A 311 11.12 -10.37 11.56
N ILE A 312 11.67 -9.33 12.22
CA ILE A 312 13.12 -9.29 12.54
C ILE A 312 13.53 -10.32 13.61
N ASN A 313 12.58 -10.83 14.41
CA ASN A 313 12.85 -11.90 15.37
C ASN A 313 12.87 -13.30 14.74
N ASP A 314 12.10 -13.56 13.68
CA ASP A 314 12.05 -14.87 13.00
C ASP A 314 13.02 -14.98 11.80
N CYS A 315 13.19 -13.92 11.03
CA CYS A 315 13.92 -13.95 9.76
C CYS A 315 15.44 -14.24 9.89
N GLY A 316 16.06 -14.54 8.75
CA GLY A 316 17.51 -14.75 8.66
C GLY A 316 18.32 -13.45 8.56
N THR A 317 19.63 -13.57 8.34
CA THR A 317 20.53 -12.40 8.19
C THR A 317 21.20 -12.36 6.81
N PRO A 318 21.26 -11.21 6.12
CA PRO A 318 20.72 -9.92 6.55
C PRO A 318 19.20 -9.81 6.39
N ALA A 319 18.61 -8.84 7.09
CA ALA A 319 17.22 -8.40 6.91
C ALA A 319 17.03 -6.98 7.45
N THR A 320 16.02 -6.27 6.94
CA THR A 320 15.59 -4.94 7.38
C THR A 320 14.06 -4.88 7.34
N LEU A 321 13.39 -4.18 8.26
CA LEU A 321 12.01 -3.76 8.09
C LEU A 321 11.76 -2.45 8.85
N SER A 322 10.90 -1.59 8.33
CA SER A 322 10.63 -0.29 8.96
C SER A 322 9.30 0.29 8.55
N VAL A 323 8.83 1.28 9.33
CA VAL A 323 7.52 1.89 9.22
C VAL A 323 7.66 3.39 8.96
N LEU A 324 7.09 3.87 7.86
CA LEU A 324 6.96 5.29 7.56
C LEU A 324 5.57 5.79 7.98
N HIS A 325 5.50 6.93 8.65
CA HIS A 325 4.25 7.66 8.88
C HIS A 325 3.97 8.61 7.70
N LEU A 326 3.07 8.20 6.83
CA LEU A 326 2.69 8.92 5.62
C LEU A 326 1.52 9.87 5.92
N SER A 327 1.84 11.15 6.13
CA SER A 327 0.83 12.20 6.28
C SER A 327 1.13 13.38 5.36
N SER A 328 0.10 14.11 4.93
CA SER A 328 0.26 15.24 3.99
C SER A 328 1.21 16.34 4.49
N GLU A 329 1.30 16.57 5.81
CA GLU A 329 2.28 17.50 6.39
C GLU A 329 3.72 16.94 6.29
N VAL A 330 3.90 15.64 6.54
CA VAL A 330 5.20 14.97 6.40
C VAL A 330 5.63 14.95 4.93
N ALA A 331 4.75 14.57 3.99
CA ALA A 331 5.04 14.53 2.55
C ALA A 331 5.54 15.89 2.02
N VAL A 332 4.83 16.99 2.32
CA VAL A 332 5.24 18.34 1.89
C VAL A 332 6.59 18.75 2.49
N ASN A 333 6.86 18.40 3.75
CA ASN A 333 8.15 18.67 4.39
C ASN A 333 9.28 17.79 3.82
N SER A 334 8.99 16.55 3.41
CA SER A 334 9.93 15.64 2.74
C SER A 334 10.42 16.20 1.42
N ILE A 335 9.52 16.59 0.51
CA ILE A 335 9.86 17.18 -0.80
C ILE A 335 10.82 18.35 -0.64
N ASN A 336 10.46 19.31 0.22
CA ASN A 336 11.27 20.51 0.43
C ASN A 336 12.66 20.17 1.00
N THR A 337 12.75 19.18 1.87
CA THR A 337 14.03 18.78 2.49
C THR A 337 14.94 18.09 1.47
N ILE A 338 14.40 17.12 0.71
CA ILE A 338 15.11 16.41 -0.37
C ILE A 338 15.55 17.41 -1.45
N ASN A 339 14.69 18.33 -1.88
CA ASN A 339 15.02 19.34 -2.89
C ASN A 339 16.09 20.31 -2.42
N ASN A 340 16.04 20.77 -1.17
CA ASN A 340 17.10 21.61 -0.63
C ASN A 340 18.44 20.86 -0.55
N PHE A 341 18.41 19.56 -0.24
CA PHE A 341 19.60 18.71 -0.19
C PHE A 341 20.20 18.47 -1.58
N ALA A 342 19.40 18.03 -2.55
CA ALA A 342 19.83 17.87 -3.94
C ALA A 342 20.43 19.17 -4.51
N ASN A 343 19.75 20.30 -4.32
CA ASN A 343 20.28 21.62 -4.71
C ASN A 343 21.60 21.97 -4.01
N ALA A 344 21.77 21.64 -2.73
CA ALA A 344 23.04 21.89 -2.03
C ALA A 344 24.17 21.03 -2.64
N LEU A 345 23.92 19.75 -2.89
CA LEU A 345 24.86 18.82 -3.50
C LEU A 345 25.29 19.29 -4.90
N MET A 346 24.34 19.68 -5.75
CA MET A 346 24.61 20.22 -7.10
C MET A 346 25.45 21.52 -7.10
N ASN A 347 25.32 22.34 -6.06
CA ASN A 347 26.03 23.63 -5.94
C ASN A 347 27.31 23.56 -5.09
N SER A 348 27.66 22.39 -4.55
CA SER A 348 28.80 22.21 -3.65
C SER A 348 30.15 22.37 -4.36
N ALA A 349 31.14 22.87 -3.62
CA ALA A 349 32.53 22.91 -4.08
C ALA A 349 33.28 21.56 -3.93
N TYR A 350 32.64 20.53 -3.34
CA TYR A 350 33.26 19.27 -2.91
C TYR A 350 32.73 18.05 -3.68
N SER A 351 32.69 18.14 -5.02
CA SER A 351 32.13 17.09 -5.88
C SER A 351 32.82 15.72 -5.73
N SER A 352 34.13 15.69 -5.43
CA SER A 352 34.88 14.45 -5.15
C SER A 352 34.42 13.75 -3.88
N GLU A 353 34.14 14.50 -2.83
CA GLU A 353 33.65 14.02 -1.54
C GLU A 353 32.20 13.54 -1.66
N ILE A 354 31.37 14.22 -2.47
CA ILE A 354 30.01 13.78 -2.82
C ILE A 354 30.04 12.47 -3.62
N ALA A 355 30.90 12.34 -4.64
CA ALA A 355 31.05 11.09 -5.39
C ALA A 355 31.54 9.95 -4.49
N THR A 356 32.46 10.24 -3.57
CA THR A 356 32.91 9.27 -2.56
C THR A 356 31.74 8.84 -1.67
N ALA A 357 30.92 9.79 -1.18
CA ALA A 357 29.75 9.51 -0.37
C ALA A 357 28.70 8.66 -1.11
N ARG A 358 28.42 8.96 -2.40
CA ARG A 358 27.56 8.12 -3.26
C ARG A 358 28.04 6.67 -3.26
N SER A 359 29.34 6.42 -3.44
CA SER A 359 29.92 5.06 -3.44
C SER A 359 30.12 4.40 -2.08
N SER A 360 29.93 5.13 -0.97
CA SER A 360 30.28 4.65 0.38
C SER A 360 29.09 4.42 1.31
N ALA A 361 27.91 4.98 0.99
CA ALA A 361 26.72 4.79 1.80
C ALA A 361 26.20 3.34 1.72
N GLN A 362 25.54 2.90 2.79
CA GLN A 362 24.85 1.62 2.91
C GLN A 362 24.04 1.32 1.65
N SER A 363 24.18 0.11 1.12
CA SER A 363 23.46 -0.39 -0.05
C SER A 363 23.07 -1.85 0.14
N TYR A 364 22.24 -2.38 -0.76
CA TYR A 364 21.50 -3.63 -0.56
C TYR A 364 21.89 -4.72 -1.58
N ILE A 365 21.63 -5.99 -1.25
CA ILE A 365 22.16 -7.13 -2.00
C ILE A 365 21.62 -7.16 -3.43
N TYR A 366 22.55 -7.19 -4.40
CA TYR A 366 22.32 -7.07 -5.85
C TYR A 366 21.86 -5.69 -6.36
N TYR A 367 21.55 -4.74 -5.48
CA TYR A 367 21.10 -3.37 -5.82
C TYR A 367 22.01 -2.30 -5.18
N PRO A 368 23.31 -2.22 -5.55
CA PRO A 368 24.24 -1.21 -5.04
C PRO A 368 23.81 0.24 -5.32
N GLU A 369 22.88 0.47 -6.23
CA GLU A 369 22.24 1.76 -6.50
C GLU A 369 21.12 2.14 -5.52
N TYR A 370 20.56 1.19 -4.75
CA TYR A 370 19.59 1.52 -3.70
C TYR A 370 20.36 1.73 -2.41
N LYS A 371 20.24 2.94 -1.83
CA LYS A 371 21.08 3.35 -0.72
C LYS A 371 20.31 4.00 0.41
N ASP A 372 20.74 3.74 1.64
CA ASP A 372 20.16 4.37 2.82
C ASP A 372 20.37 5.90 2.77
N LEU A 373 19.26 6.64 2.78
CA LEU A 373 19.29 8.09 2.62
C LEU A 373 19.86 8.79 3.87
N TYR A 374 19.72 8.19 5.06
CA TYR A 374 20.28 8.73 6.29
C TYR A 374 21.80 8.56 6.33
N ASP A 375 22.32 7.37 6.01
CA ASP A 375 23.76 7.11 5.97
C ASP A 375 24.44 7.97 4.89
N PHE A 376 23.84 8.09 3.70
CA PHE A 376 24.32 9.04 2.69
C PHE A 376 24.36 10.47 3.23
N ALA A 377 23.27 10.95 3.83
CA ALA A 377 23.24 12.28 4.45
C ALA A 377 24.28 12.43 5.56
N GLN A 378 24.51 11.41 6.39
CA GLN A 378 25.53 11.43 7.45
C GLN A 378 26.95 11.51 6.90
N ILE A 379 27.26 10.78 5.82
CA ILE A 379 28.57 10.84 5.15
C ILE A 379 28.77 12.24 4.54
N ILE A 380 27.74 12.82 3.92
CA ILE A 380 27.78 14.20 3.41
C ILE A 380 27.99 15.21 4.56
N TYR A 381 27.23 15.09 5.65
CA TYR A 381 27.38 15.94 6.84
C TYR A 381 28.81 15.95 7.38
N ASN A 382 29.47 14.79 7.39
CA ASN A 382 30.83 14.64 7.91
C ASN A 382 31.93 15.16 6.95
N ASN A 383 31.70 15.13 5.64
CA ASN A 383 32.76 15.33 4.63
C ASN A 383 32.56 16.53 3.68
N VAL A 384 31.37 17.15 3.66
CA VAL A 384 30.99 18.22 2.71
C VAL A 384 30.59 19.49 3.47
N PRO A 385 31.54 20.38 3.80
CA PRO A 385 31.32 21.53 4.69
C PRO A 385 30.23 22.53 4.27
N ASP A 386 29.90 22.62 2.98
CA ASP A 386 28.88 23.53 2.46
C ASP A 386 27.46 22.91 2.39
N CYS A 387 27.33 21.59 2.60
CA CYS A 387 26.05 20.87 2.59
C CYS A 387 25.57 20.41 3.98
N GLN A 388 26.35 20.66 5.05
CA GLN A 388 26.08 20.11 6.39
C GLN A 388 24.68 20.45 6.93
N THR A 389 24.15 21.65 6.65
CA THR A 389 22.82 22.05 7.14
C THR A 389 21.70 21.24 6.49
N GLN A 390 21.79 21.02 5.18
CA GLN A 390 20.79 20.26 4.42
C GLN A 390 20.90 18.76 4.69
N ALA A 391 22.13 18.25 4.84
CA ALA A 391 22.39 16.89 5.28
C ALA A 391 21.78 16.61 6.67
N GLN A 392 21.93 17.54 7.63
CA GLN A 392 21.28 17.42 8.93
C GLN A 392 19.75 17.42 8.81
N ALA A 393 19.19 18.26 7.94
CA ALA A 393 17.74 18.30 7.74
C ALA A 393 17.17 16.97 7.18
N VAL A 394 17.92 16.26 6.33
CA VAL A 394 17.54 14.91 5.85
C VAL A 394 17.61 13.88 6.98
N MET A 395 18.66 13.91 7.82
CA MET A 395 18.73 13.04 9.00
C MET A 395 17.58 13.32 9.99
N ASP A 396 17.25 14.60 10.23
CA ASP A 396 16.14 15.01 11.10
C ASP A 396 14.77 14.62 10.52
N LEU A 397 14.61 14.66 9.19
CA LEU A 397 13.41 14.20 8.49
C LEU A 397 13.20 12.70 8.68
N ILE A 398 14.21 11.87 8.44
CA ILE A 398 14.10 10.41 8.54
C ILE A 398 13.77 10.00 9.98
N ASN A 399 14.42 10.62 10.98
CA ASN A 399 14.09 10.47 12.40
C ASN A 399 12.64 10.88 12.78
N THR A 400 11.93 11.58 11.90
CA THR A 400 10.53 12.01 12.10
C THR A 400 9.54 11.16 11.29
N LEU A 401 9.96 10.69 10.11
CA LEU A 401 9.18 9.86 9.19
C LEU A 401 9.15 8.40 9.64
N VAL A 402 10.30 7.86 10.04
CA VAL A 402 10.47 6.46 10.46
C VAL A 402 10.07 6.32 11.92
N ILE A 403 8.95 5.65 12.20
CA ILE A 403 8.44 5.49 13.58
C ILE A 403 8.92 4.20 14.25
N ALA A 404 9.22 3.18 13.46
CA ALA A 404 9.85 1.93 13.89
C ALA A 404 10.80 1.44 12.79
N GLU A 405 11.94 0.89 13.18
CA GLU A 405 12.99 0.38 12.31
C GLU A 405 13.72 -0.72 13.06
N ALA A 406 13.99 -1.84 12.38
CA ALA A 406 14.90 -2.85 12.87
C ALA A 406 15.59 -3.56 11.71
N HIS A 407 16.86 -3.88 11.92
CA HIS A 407 17.69 -4.62 10.98
C HIS A 407 18.61 -5.59 11.71
N VAL A 408 19.00 -6.66 11.00
CA VAL A 408 19.89 -7.69 11.52
C VAL A 408 20.88 -8.14 10.44
N GLY A 409 22.15 -8.29 10.81
CA GLY A 409 23.25 -8.62 9.88
C GLY A 409 24.35 -7.55 9.90
N SER A 410 25.57 -7.94 9.54
CA SER A 410 26.70 -7.00 9.44
C SER A 410 26.70 -6.19 8.14
N GLU A 411 25.95 -6.68 7.17
CA GLU A 411 25.81 -6.20 5.81
C GLU A 411 24.88 -4.98 5.70
N VAL A 412 23.98 -4.81 6.67
CA VAL A 412 22.90 -3.79 6.71
C VAL A 412 23.00 -2.86 7.93
N VAL A 413 24.15 -2.86 8.63
CA VAL A 413 24.37 -2.22 9.95
C VAL A 413 24.24 -0.69 9.98
N ASN A 414 24.20 -0.04 8.81
CA ASN A 414 23.99 1.40 8.66
C ASN A 414 22.62 1.71 8.01
N SER A 415 21.64 0.81 8.13
CA SER A 415 20.26 1.06 7.68
C SER A 415 19.50 1.88 8.71
N HIS A 416 18.64 2.79 8.26
CA HIS A 416 17.86 3.71 9.09
C HIS A 416 16.39 3.82 8.63
N GLY A 417 15.91 2.86 7.83
CA GLY A 417 14.50 2.70 7.49
C GLY A 417 14.02 3.44 6.25
N LEU A 418 14.91 4.04 5.43
CA LEU A 418 14.53 4.60 4.13
C LEU A 418 15.67 4.61 3.12
N SER A 419 15.47 3.87 2.03
CA SER A 419 16.37 3.86 0.87
C SER A 419 15.98 4.90 -0.18
N ILE A 420 16.88 5.20 -1.10
CA ILE A 420 16.63 6.03 -2.29
C ILE A 420 17.47 5.52 -3.47
N PHE A 421 17.06 5.79 -4.71
CA PHE A 421 17.91 5.56 -5.87
C PHE A 421 19.09 6.53 -5.88
N LEU A 422 20.30 5.98 -5.77
CA LEU A 422 21.56 6.71 -5.71
C LEU A 422 22.68 5.90 -6.39
N PRO A 423 22.69 5.79 -7.73
CA PRO A 423 23.78 5.17 -8.47
C PRO A 423 25.10 5.89 -8.18
N ASP A 424 26.23 5.15 -8.19
CA ASP A 424 27.56 5.69 -7.86
C ASP A 424 28.00 6.85 -8.76
N SER A 425 27.48 6.91 -9.98
CA SER A 425 27.77 7.97 -10.97
C SER A 425 26.61 8.13 -11.97
N PRO A 426 26.56 9.23 -12.75
CA PRO A 426 25.53 9.45 -13.76
C PRO A 426 25.39 8.33 -14.81
N SER A 427 26.41 7.51 -15.05
CA SER A 427 26.29 6.38 -16.00
C SER A 427 25.48 5.19 -15.46
N GLY A 428 25.14 5.19 -14.17
CA GLY A 428 24.20 4.25 -13.56
C GLY A 428 22.78 4.82 -13.45
N TYR A 429 22.53 6.03 -13.96
CA TYR A 429 21.19 6.58 -14.05
C TYR A 429 20.33 5.76 -15.03
N ASP A 430 19.08 5.55 -14.68
CA ASP A 430 18.10 4.78 -15.43
C ASP A 430 16.99 5.72 -15.88
N GLY A 431 16.81 5.89 -17.19
CA GLY A 431 15.89 6.86 -17.78
C GLY A 431 14.42 6.59 -17.49
N ASN A 432 14.07 5.43 -16.94
CA ASN A 432 12.69 5.18 -16.51
C ASN A 432 12.37 5.89 -15.17
N TYR A 433 13.39 6.35 -14.43
CA TYR A 433 13.22 7.19 -13.24
C TYR A 433 12.46 8.50 -13.54
N ASP A 434 12.65 9.07 -14.73
CA ASP A 434 11.97 10.28 -15.22
C ASP A 434 10.43 10.14 -15.26
N SER A 435 9.89 8.91 -15.19
CA SER A 435 8.44 8.64 -15.19
C SER A 435 7.79 8.73 -13.80
N LEU A 436 8.58 8.77 -12.73
CA LEU A 436 8.09 8.87 -11.36
C LEU A 436 7.66 10.29 -11.02
N GLN A 437 6.54 10.43 -10.31
CA GLN A 437 6.11 11.68 -9.71
C GLN A 437 7.15 12.20 -8.70
N PHE A 438 7.90 11.30 -8.04
CA PHE A 438 9.05 11.68 -7.21
C PHE A 438 10.14 12.41 -7.99
N ALA A 439 10.51 11.92 -9.19
CA ALA A 439 11.49 12.60 -10.02
C ALA A 439 10.94 13.96 -10.51
N ILE A 440 9.68 13.98 -10.98
CA ILE A 440 9.02 15.17 -11.52
C ILE A 440 8.89 16.31 -10.49
N ASP A 441 8.59 15.99 -9.22
CA ASP A 441 8.38 16.99 -8.15
C ASP A 441 9.65 17.31 -7.34
N THR A 442 10.73 16.54 -7.54
CA THR A 442 12.01 16.77 -6.87
C THR A 442 13.07 17.37 -7.78
N GLN A 443 14.27 17.58 -7.24
CA GLN A 443 15.46 17.91 -8.01
C GLN A 443 16.53 16.81 -7.86
N TRP A 444 16.08 15.60 -7.49
CA TRP A 444 16.95 14.50 -7.11
C TRP A 444 17.58 13.85 -8.35
N ASP A 445 16.79 13.66 -9.40
CA ASP A 445 17.20 13.18 -10.71
C ASP A 445 18.32 14.05 -11.32
N GLU A 446 18.20 15.39 -11.33
CA GLU A 446 19.29 16.21 -11.88
C GLU A 446 20.54 16.14 -11.00
N PHE A 447 20.38 15.99 -9.67
CA PHE A 447 21.51 15.67 -8.80
C PHE A 447 22.15 14.32 -9.17
N LEU A 448 21.37 13.26 -9.40
CA LEU A 448 21.91 11.96 -9.82
C LEU A 448 22.71 12.06 -11.11
N LEU A 449 22.30 12.95 -12.02
CA LEU A 449 22.94 13.27 -13.28
C LEU A 449 24.13 14.23 -13.16
N THR A 450 24.32 14.91 -12.02
CA THR A 450 25.54 15.69 -11.78
C THR A 450 26.77 14.80 -11.57
N GLY A 451 27.83 15.08 -12.33
CA GLY A 451 29.10 14.37 -12.27
C GLY A 451 29.90 14.55 -13.57
N GLU A 452 30.88 15.45 -13.56
CA GLU A 452 31.84 15.78 -14.65
C GLU A 452 31.30 16.04 -16.08
N GLY A 453 29.98 16.02 -16.29
CA GLY A 453 29.33 16.49 -17.52
C GLY A 453 29.03 17.99 -17.47
N ILE A 454 29.57 18.76 -18.43
CA ILE A 454 29.02 20.08 -18.75
C ILE A 454 27.83 19.86 -19.69
N VAL A 455 26.64 20.34 -19.32
CA VAL A 455 25.49 20.45 -20.23
C VAL A 455 25.88 21.43 -21.34
N SER A 456 26.32 20.89 -22.47
CA SER A 456 26.85 21.66 -23.60
C SER A 456 25.78 22.14 -24.58
N ASP A 457 24.61 21.50 -24.55
CA ASP A 457 23.44 21.84 -25.37
C ASP A 457 22.16 21.39 -24.66
N VAL A 458 21.04 22.04 -24.98
CA VAL A 458 19.68 21.68 -24.51
C VAL A 458 18.75 21.74 -25.70
N GLU A 459 18.28 20.59 -26.16
CA GLU A 459 17.36 20.49 -27.30
C GLU A 459 15.94 20.15 -26.81
N ALA A 460 14.97 20.98 -27.20
CA ALA A 460 13.55 20.78 -26.90
C ALA A 460 12.84 20.34 -28.17
N ILE A 461 12.33 19.11 -28.18
CA ILE A 461 11.67 18.52 -29.35
C ILE A 461 10.16 18.53 -29.14
N THR A 462 9.42 19.16 -30.06
CA THR A 462 7.95 19.19 -30.02
C THR A 462 7.38 18.08 -30.91
N ILE A 463 6.93 16.98 -30.31
CA ILE A 463 6.25 15.91 -31.03
C ILE A 463 4.77 16.31 -31.23
N THR A 464 4.27 16.23 -32.46
CA THR A 464 2.86 16.54 -32.77
C THR A 464 2.23 15.48 -33.66
N TYR A 465 1.36 14.65 -33.08
CA TYR A 465 0.53 13.70 -33.81
C TYR A 465 -0.66 14.40 -34.49
N GLN A 466 -0.43 15.13 -35.58
CA GLN A 466 -1.52 15.59 -36.44
C GLN A 466 -1.94 14.49 -37.44
N SER A 467 -3.20 14.07 -37.35
CA SER A 467 -3.86 13.04 -38.16
C SER A 467 -4.07 13.39 -39.65
N SER A 468 -3.24 14.25 -40.24
CA SER A 468 -3.20 14.48 -41.69
C SER A 468 -1.75 14.61 -42.20
N MET A 469 -1.17 13.47 -42.59
CA MET A 469 0.17 13.38 -43.23
C MET A 469 0.36 14.35 -44.41
N SER A 470 -0.72 14.72 -45.12
CA SER A 470 -0.64 15.68 -46.24
C SER A 470 -0.07 17.05 -45.85
N LYS A 471 -0.47 17.60 -44.69
CA LYS A 471 0.04 18.91 -44.23
C LYS A 471 1.50 18.83 -43.78
N LEU A 472 1.91 17.69 -43.23
CA LEU A 472 3.30 17.44 -42.85
C LEU A 472 4.16 17.34 -44.11
N GLN A 473 3.70 16.61 -45.14
CA GLN A 473 4.39 16.50 -46.43
C GLN A 473 4.55 17.85 -47.13
N ASP A 474 3.49 18.67 -47.19
CA ASP A 474 3.55 20.03 -47.75
C ASP A 474 4.59 20.89 -46.99
N LYS A 475 4.68 20.73 -45.67
CA LYS A 475 5.61 21.47 -44.81
C LYS A 475 7.06 21.01 -44.99
N ILE A 476 7.30 19.70 -45.12
CA ILE A 476 8.61 19.13 -45.40
C ILE A 476 9.11 19.62 -46.76
N THR A 477 8.28 19.54 -47.81
CA THR A 477 8.63 20.05 -49.15
C THR A 477 8.98 21.55 -49.10
N GLN A 478 8.24 22.37 -48.35
CA GLN A 478 8.61 23.78 -48.14
C GLN A 478 10.00 23.94 -47.49
N LEU A 479 10.34 23.12 -46.48
CA LEU A 479 11.61 23.23 -45.75
C LEU A 479 12.81 22.69 -46.54
N GLU A 480 12.59 21.71 -47.43
CA GLU A 480 13.54 21.27 -48.44
C GLU A 480 13.83 22.38 -49.46
N GLU A 481 12.79 23.01 -50.02
CA GLU A 481 12.91 24.12 -50.97
C GLU A 481 13.58 25.37 -50.34
N GLU A 482 13.32 25.63 -49.06
CA GLU A 482 13.97 26.70 -48.29
C GLU A 482 15.40 26.35 -47.84
N GLY A 483 15.89 25.13 -48.07
CA GLY A 483 17.25 24.69 -47.71
C GLY A 483 17.51 24.65 -46.20
N LYS A 484 16.46 24.43 -45.39
CA LYS A 484 16.51 24.48 -43.92
C LYS A 484 16.70 23.12 -43.25
N LEU A 485 16.63 22.02 -44.00
CA LEU A 485 16.88 20.68 -43.49
C LEU A 485 18.36 20.28 -43.69
N PRO A 486 19.01 19.65 -42.71
CA PRO A 486 20.41 19.24 -42.80
C PRO A 486 20.60 18.08 -43.81
N PRO A 487 21.82 17.84 -44.35
CA PRO A 487 22.03 16.86 -45.42
C PRO A 487 21.79 15.38 -45.08
N SER A 488 21.39 15.05 -43.84
CA SER A 488 21.40 13.70 -43.28
C SER A 488 20.14 13.32 -42.50
N TYR A 489 19.00 13.99 -42.73
CA TYR A 489 17.73 13.57 -42.12
C TYR A 489 17.22 12.26 -42.72
N LYS A 490 16.49 11.48 -41.91
CA LYS A 490 15.68 10.33 -42.33
C LYS A 490 14.38 10.34 -41.54
N PHE A 491 13.28 9.98 -42.20
CA PHE A 491 12.02 9.67 -41.54
C PHE A 491 11.82 8.15 -41.56
N ASN A 492 11.39 7.58 -40.42
CA ASN A 492 10.81 6.24 -40.40
C ASN A 492 9.34 6.37 -40.78
N GLU A 493 8.87 5.58 -41.75
CA GLU A 493 7.43 5.45 -42.01
C GLU A 493 6.80 4.67 -40.84
N LEU A 494 6.05 5.38 -39.99
CA LEU A 494 5.20 4.75 -38.99
C LEU A 494 4.02 4.07 -39.69
N THR A 495 3.84 2.77 -39.47
CA THR A 495 2.61 2.05 -39.80
C THR A 495 1.43 2.62 -39.00
N GLU A 496 0.22 2.59 -39.57
CA GLU A 496 -0.98 3.18 -38.98
C GLU A 496 -1.22 2.73 -37.53
N ALA A 497 -1.29 3.69 -36.61
CA ALA A 497 -1.75 3.46 -35.24
C ALA A 497 -3.29 3.50 -35.19
N GLU A 498 -3.90 2.59 -34.43
CA GLU A 498 -5.31 2.69 -34.07
C GLU A 498 -5.54 3.83 -33.06
N LYS A 499 -6.79 4.29 -32.95
CA LYS A 499 -7.15 5.52 -32.22
C LYS A 499 -7.01 5.38 -30.70
N GLY A 500 -6.21 6.27 -30.08
CA GLY A 500 -6.29 6.56 -28.65
C GLY A 500 -5.52 7.84 -28.27
N VAL A 501 -6.26 8.86 -27.82
CA VAL A 501 -5.78 10.09 -27.12
C VAL A 501 -4.80 10.99 -27.90
N THR A 502 -4.71 12.26 -27.50
CA THR A 502 -3.75 13.25 -28.03
C THR A 502 -3.17 14.00 -26.86
N ASP A 503 -1.98 13.57 -26.42
CA ASP A 503 -1.19 14.30 -25.44
C ASP A 503 -0.11 15.15 -26.09
N TYR A 504 0.23 16.24 -25.40
CA TYR A 504 1.27 17.19 -25.81
C TYR A 504 2.43 17.08 -24.84
N ALA A 505 3.37 16.19 -25.12
CA ALA A 505 4.65 16.14 -24.42
C ALA A 505 5.63 17.17 -24.99
N ILE A 506 6.40 17.80 -24.11
CA ILE A 506 7.69 18.43 -24.44
C ILE A 506 8.73 17.52 -23.83
N GLU A 507 9.42 16.74 -24.66
CA GLU A 507 10.62 16.03 -24.22
C GLU A 507 11.81 17.01 -24.23
N VAL A 508 12.56 17.01 -23.14
CA VAL A 508 13.83 17.70 -23.00
C VAL A 508 14.90 16.64 -22.77
N TRP A 509 15.86 16.55 -23.69
CA TRP A 509 16.96 15.59 -23.60
C TRP A 509 18.27 16.32 -23.33
N TRP A 510 19.08 15.83 -22.38
CA TRP A 510 20.46 16.25 -22.18
C TRP A 510 21.44 15.20 -22.72
N HIS A 511 22.46 15.64 -23.45
CA HIS A 511 23.55 14.79 -23.91
C HIS A 511 24.85 15.14 -23.17
N ALA A 512 25.24 14.31 -22.21
CA ALA A 512 26.55 14.39 -21.57
C ALA A 512 27.61 13.69 -22.45
N TYR A 513 28.57 14.46 -22.96
CA TYR A 513 29.75 13.92 -23.64
C TYR A 513 30.90 13.76 -22.63
N TYR A 514 31.25 12.52 -22.34
CA TYR A 514 32.44 12.18 -21.58
C TYR A 514 33.69 12.30 -22.46
N GLU A 515 34.62 13.21 -22.14
CA GLU A 515 36.00 13.12 -22.64
C GLU A 515 36.79 12.13 -21.76
N ALA A 516 37.64 11.31 -22.39
CA ALA A 516 38.38 10.20 -21.77
C ALA A 516 39.89 10.45 -21.70
#